data_AF-A0A357VSM2-F1
#
_entry.id   AF-A0A357VSM2-F1
#
_cell.length_a   1.000
_cell.length_b   1.000
_cell.length_c   1.000
_cell.angle_alpha   90.00
_cell.angle_beta   90.00
_cell.angle_gamma   90.00
#
_symmetry.space_group_name_H-M   'P 1'
#
loop_
_entity.id
_entity.type
_entity.pdbx_description
1 polymer ?
#
loop_
_entity_poly.entity_id
_entity_poly.type
_entity_poly.pdbx_seq_one_letter_code
_entity_poly.pdbx_strand_id
1 'polypeptide(L)'
;RIDALCISGHPQAKQLEYYYHIKEVRRHNRQIHKANILKGGTRKLNQAPYLVHGFRLFDKIKYNGIECFIFGRRSTGYFDIRKLDGTVIHRSAKSKDLILVSKAKTLLWERRKNSAFLSPLPYLP
;
A
#
# COMPACT_ATOMS: atom_id res chain seq x y z
N ARG A 1 12.41 -10.68 13.65
CA ARG A 1 13.05 -11.22 12.41
C ARG A 1 14.19 -12.17 12.74
N ILE A 2 15.05 -11.81 13.70
CA ILE A 2 15.97 -12.76 14.38
C ILE A 2 15.16 -13.89 15.02
N ASP A 3 14.01 -13.56 15.61
CA ASP A 3 13.08 -14.54 16.19
C ASP A 3 12.68 -15.65 15.22
N ALA A 4 12.54 -15.36 13.92
CA ALA A 4 12.20 -16.39 12.93
C ALA A 4 13.34 -17.41 12.77
N LEU A 5 14.61 -16.97 12.85
CA LEU A 5 15.76 -17.86 12.84
C LEU A 5 15.79 -18.73 14.10
N CYS A 6 15.54 -18.13 15.26
CA CYS A 6 15.46 -18.84 16.54
C CYS A 6 14.34 -19.88 16.55
N ILE A 7 13.13 -19.51 16.11
CA ILE A 7 11.97 -20.41 16.04
C ILE A 7 12.23 -21.56 15.07
N SER A 8 12.93 -21.31 13.96
CA SER A 8 13.29 -22.35 12.99
C SER A 8 14.42 -23.27 13.44
N GLY A 9 15.07 -23.01 14.58
CA GLY A 9 16.22 -23.79 15.05
C GLY A 9 17.54 -23.52 14.30
N HIS A 10 17.58 -22.47 13.46
CA HIS A 10 18.73 -22.13 12.62
C HIS A 10 19.21 -20.69 12.84
N PRO A 11 19.75 -20.36 14.03
CA PRO A 11 20.14 -18.99 14.40
C PRO A 11 21.27 -18.41 13.53
N GLN A 12 22.12 -19.26 12.94
CA GLN A 12 23.26 -18.85 12.11
C GLN A 12 22.94 -18.77 10.61
N ALA A 13 21.70 -19.04 10.20
CA ALA A 13 21.37 -19.05 8.78
C ALA A 13 21.52 -17.65 8.16
N LYS A 14 22.16 -17.62 6.98
CA LYS A 14 22.40 -16.38 6.25
C LYS A 14 21.08 -15.80 5.74
N GLN A 15 20.76 -14.59 6.18
CA GLN A 15 19.59 -13.86 5.68
C GLN A 15 19.81 -13.34 4.26
N LEU A 16 18.73 -13.30 3.47
CA LEU A 16 18.75 -12.63 2.18
C LEU A 16 18.86 -11.11 2.34
N GLU A 17 19.42 -10.47 1.32
CA GLU A 17 19.55 -9.00 1.21
C GLU A 17 18.20 -8.30 1.03
N TYR A 18 17.14 -9.05 0.78
CA TYR A 18 15.79 -8.53 0.63
C TYR A 18 14.78 -9.45 1.29
N TYR A 19 13.60 -8.90 1.54
CA TYR A 19 12.46 -9.64 2.05
C TYR A 19 11.17 -9.10 1.42
N TYR A 20 10.12 -9.89 1.47
CA TYR A 20 8.79 -9.46 1.05
C TYR A 20 8.01 -9.01 2.27
N HIS A 21 7.51 -7.78 2.22
CA HIS A 21 6.53 -7.30 3.18
C HIS A 21 5.14 -7.52 2.58
N ILE A 22 4.31 -8.32 3.26
CA ILE A 22 2.97 -8.70 2.80
C ILE A 22 1.95 -8.14 3.78
N LYS A 23 0.86 -7.56 3.26
CA LYS A 23 -0.24 -7.01 4.04
C LYS A 23 -1.56 -7.44 3.42
N GLU A 24 -2.39 -8.08 4.24
CA GLU A 24 -3.77 -8.34 3.87
C GLU A 24 -4.61 -7.06 3.99
N VAL A 25 -5.39 -6.77 2.95
CA VAL A 25 -6.33 -5.65 2.95
C VAL A 25 -7.76 -6.13 2.88
N ARG A 26 -8.62 -5.45 3.65
CA ARG A 26 -10.06 -5.70 3.64
C ARG A 26 -10.64 -5.50 2.24
N ARG A 27 -11.58 -6.36 1.86
CA ARG A 27 -12.30 -6.28 0.58
C ARG A 27 -13.41 -5.23 0.57
N HIS A 28 -14.08 -5.03 1.70
CA HIS A 28 -15.24 -4.14 1.82
C HIS A 28 -15.00 -3.01 2.83
N ASN A 29 -15.59 -1.84 2.53
CA ASN A 29 -15.58 -0.72 3.47
C ASN A 29 -16.61 -0.97 4.58
N ARG A 30 -16.13 -1.10 5.83
CA ARG A 30 -17.00 -1.32 7.00
C ARG A 30 -17.92 -0.13 7.31
N GLN A 31 -17.70 1.03 6.71
CA GLN A 31 -18.51 2.23 6.98
C GLN A 31 -19.68 2.44 6.02
N ILE A 32 -19.92 1.52 5.07
CA ILE A 32 -21.01 1.68 4.08
C ILE A 32 -22.39 1.80 4.77
N HIS A 33 -22.60 1.08 5.86
CA HIS A 33 -23.87 1.11 6.61
C HIS A 33 -24.07 2.40 7.43
N LYS A 34 -23.02 3.22 7.62
CA LYS A 34 -23.10 4.47 8.41
C LYS A 34 -23.58 5.67 7.60
N ALA A 35 -24.08 5.46 6.38
CA ALA A 35 -24.55 6.54 5.53
C ALA A 35 -25.86 7.14 6.08
N ASN A 36 -25.87 8.45 6.31
CA ASN A 36 -27.05 9.19 6.74
C ASN A 36 -28.11 9.23 5.63
N ILE A 37 -29.37 9.28 6.04
CA ILE A 37 -30.50 9.49 5.14
C ILE A 37 -30.55 10.98 4.79
N LEU A 38 -30.54 11.29 3.49
CA LEU A 38 -30.69 12.66 2.99
C LEU A 38 -32.16 13.08 3.07
N LYS A 39 -32.40 14.40 2.97
CA LYS A 39 -33.76 14.95 2.84
C LYS A 39 -34.49 14.26 1.68
N GLY A 40 -35.71 13.76 1.93
CA GLY A 40 -36.46 12.96 0.97
C GLY A 40 -36.19 11.44 1.03
N GLY A 41 -35.61 10.92 2.11
CA GLY A 41 -35.52 9.47 2.37
C GLY A 41 -34.42 8.73 1.59
N THR A 42 -33.62 9.44 0.79
CA THR A 42 -32.60 8.83 -0.06
C THR A 42 -31.32 8.53 0.72
N ARG A 43 -30.80 7.30 0.64
CA ARG A 43 -29.48 6.95 1.19
C ARG A 43 -28.40 7.09 0.11
N LYS A 44 -27.44 7.99 0.32
CA LYS A 44 -26.31 8.19 -0.58
C LYS A 44 -25.08 7.43 -0.09
N LEU A 45 -24.45 6.67 -0.99
CA LEU A 45 -23.19 5.99 -0.68
C LEU A 45 -22.07 7.02 -0.43
N ASN A 46 -21.46 6.98 0.75
CA ASN A 46 -20.27 7.77 1.06
C ASN A 46 -19.00 7.08 0.55
N GLN A 47 -18.96 6.80 -0.75
CA GLN A 47 -17.82 6.17 -1.40
C GLN A 47 -17.68 6.68 -2.83
N ALA A 48 -16.44 7.02 -3.23
CA ALA A 48 -16.13 7.27 -4.63
C ALA A 48 -16.39 6.01 -5.49
N PRO A 49 -16.61 6.16 -6.81
CA PRO A 49 -16.73 5.03 -7.73
C PRO A 49 -15.60 4.01 -7.57
N TYR A 50 -15.90 2.75 -7.86
CA TYR A 50 -14.94 1.65 -7.71
C TYR A 50 -13.68 1.90 -8.53
N LEU A 51 -13.87 2.27 -9.80
CA LEU A 51 -12.83 2.74 -10.72
C LEU A 51 -12.98 4.25 -10.90
N VAL A 52 -11.87 4.96 -10.83
CA VAL A 52 -11.76 6.39 -11.13
C VAL A 52 -10.61 6.53 -12.12
N HIS A 53 -10.89 7.01 -13.33
CA HIS A 53 -9.91 7.08 -14.43
C HIS A 53 -9.11 5.77 -14.64
N GLY A 54 -9.76 4.61 -14.51
CA GLY A 54 -9.14 3.30 -14.68
C GLY A 54 -8.39 2.74 -13.46
N PHE A 55 -8.30 3.51 -12.37
CA PHE A 55 -7.62 3.11 -11.13
C PHE A 55 -8.60 2.83 -9.98
N ARG A 56 -8.23 1.93 -9.08
CA ARG A 56 -8.98 1.58 -7.85
C ARG A 56 -8.08 1.54 -6.62
N LEU A 57 -8.71 1.37 -5.46
CA LEU A 57 -7.98 1.18 -4.20
C LEU A 57 -7.10 -0.06 -4.29
N PHE A 58 -5.89 0.07 -3.76
CA PHE A 58 -4.87 -0.97 -3.65
C PHE A 58 -4.28 -1.46 -4.97
N ASP A 59 -4.57 -0.80 -6.09
CA ASP A 59 -3.76 -1.00 -7.29
C ASP A 59 -2.31 -0.63 -6.96
N LYS A 60 -1.39 -1.49 -7.41
CA LYS A 60 0.04 -1.19 -7.42
C LYS A 60 0.32 -0.32 -8.63
N ILE A 61 0.91 0.83 -8.39
CA ILE A 61 1.22 1.82 -9.42
C ILE A 61 2.66 2.28 -9.31
N LYS A 62 3.16 2.92 -10.35
CA LYS A 62 4.43 3.64 -10.37
C LYS A 62 4.12 5.13 -10.49
N TYR A 63 4.69 5.92 -9.61
CA TYR A 63 4.58 7.39 -9.59
C TYR A 63 5.98 7.97 -9.49
N ASN A 64 6.38 8.79 -10.47
CA ASN A 64 7.73 9.37 -10.55
C ASN A 64 8.86 8.35 -10.34
N GLY A 65 8.76 7.17 -10.97
CA GLY A 65 9.76 6.11 -10.82
C GLY A 65 9.58 5.20 -9.60
N ILE A 66 8.74 5.57 -8.63
CA ILE A 66 8.58 4.88 -7.35
C ILE A 66 7.35 3.97 -7.37
N GLU A 67 7.53 2.69 -7.05
CA GLU A 67 6.41 1.77 -6.84
C GLU A 67 5.67 2.09 -5.54
N CYS A 68 4.35 2.18 -5.62
CA CYS A 68 3.48 2.41 -4.47
C CYS A 68 2.05 1.93 -4.71
N PHE A 69 1.15 2.18 -3.76
CA PHE A 69 -0.23 1.73 -3.80
C PHE A 69 -1.20 2.89 -3.61
N ILE A 70 -2.36 2.77 -4.24
CA ILE A 70 -3.47 3.72 -4.04
C ILE A 70 -4.20 3.40 -2.74
N PHE A 71 -4.18 4.31 -1.78
CA PHE A 71 -4.90 4.22 -0.50
C PHE A 71 -6.13 5.11 -0.41
N GLY A 72 -6.30 6.05 -1.34
CA GLY A 72 -7.48 6.90 -1.42
C GLY A 72 -7.73 7.36 -2.84
N ARG A 73 -9.00 7.62 -3.16
CA ARG A 73 -9.45 8.12 -4.45
C ARG A 73 -10.57 9.13 -4.26
N ARG A 74 -10.48 10.24 -4.99
CA ARG A 74 -11.53 11.25 -5.09
C ARG A 74 -12.21 11.11 -6.45
N SER A 75 -13.51 11.35 -6.52
CA SER A 75 -14.28 11.29 -7.79
C SER A 75 -13.71 12.20 -8.89
N THR A 76 -13.04 13.29 -8.49
CA THR A 76 -12.37 14.25 -9.37
C THR A 76 -11.06 13.74 -10.00
N GLY A 77 -10.62 12.53 -9.68
CA GLY A 77 -9.41 11.94 -10.29
C GLY A 77 -8.09 12.20 -9.57
N TYR A 78 -8.17 12.55 -8.28
CA TYR A 78 -7.01 12.68 -7.41
C TYR A 78 -6.88 11.47 -6.47
N PHE A 79 -5.65 11.03 -6.24
CA PHE A 79 -5.33 9.82 -5.48
C PHE A 79 -4.40 10.09 -4.30
N ASP A 80 -4.67 9.43 -3.18
CA ASP A 80 -3.74 9.31 -2.05
C ASP A 80 -2.91 8.05 -2.29
N ILE A 81 -1.61 8.22 -2.52
CA ILE A 81 -0.65 7.16 -2.85
C ILE A 81 0.37 7.02 -1.72
N ARG A 82 0.59 5.77 -1.30
CA ARG A 82 1.46 5.43 -0.17
C ARG A 82 2.22 4.14 -0.41
N LYS A 83 3.34 3.99 0.30
CA LYS A 83 4.04 2.71 0.45
C LYS A 83 3.28 1.80 1.43
N LEU A 84 3.64 0.51 1.47
CA LEU A 84 2.94 -0.46 2.29
C LEU A 84 3.18 -0.28 3.82
N ASP A 85 4.25 0.42 4.20
CA ASP A 85 4.50 0.88 5.59
C ASP A 85 3.58 2.03 6.02
N GLY A 86 2.84 2.63 5.08
CA GLY A 86 1.99 3.78 5.32
C GLY A 86 2.67 5.13 5.07
N THR A 87 3.94 5.16 4.65
CA THR A 87 4.61 6.38 4.23
C THR A 87 3.85 7.00 3.07
N VAL A 88 3.42 8.24 3.26
CA VAL A 88 2.69 9.01 2.25
C VAL A 88 3.68 9.48 1.20
N ILE A 89 3.42 9.14 -0.06
CA ILE A 89 4.20 9.67 -1.19
C ILE A 89 3.53 10.95 -1.68
N HIS A 90 2.22 10.92 -1.87
CA HIS A 90 1.46 12.08 -2.31
C HIS A 90 -0.03 11.93 -1.96
N ARG A 91 -0.70 13.01 -1.54
CA ARG A 91 -2.12 12.98 -1.10
C ARG A 91 -3.13 13.23 -2.22
N SER A 92 -2.67 13.77 -3.34
CA SER A 92 -3.52 14.25 -4.44
C SER A 92 -2.84 14.05 -5.79
N ALA A 93 -2.30 12.86 -6.05
CA ALA A 93 -1.64 12.57 -7.33
C ALA A 93 -2.70 12.55 -8.44
N LYS A 94 -2.39 13.08 -9.62
CA LYS A 94 -3.31 13.10 -10.76
C LYS A 94 -3.24 11.75 -11.48
N SER A 95 -4.36 11.29 -12.03
CA SER A 95 -4.44 10.03 -12.79
C SER A 95 -3.37 9.90 -13.88
N LYS A 96 -3.07 10.99 -14.60
CA LYS A 96 -2.10 11.04 -15.68
C LYS A 96 -0.65 10.76 -15.28
N ASP A 97 -0.31 10.95 -14.00
CA ASP A 97 1.04 10.75 -13.48
C ASP A 97 1.23 9.32 -12.92
N LEU A 98 0.17 8.50 -12.98
CA LEU A 98 0.15 7.13 -12.46
C LEU A 98 0.31 6.13 -13.61
N ILE A 99 1.21 5.18 -13.43
CA ILE A 99 1.37 4.04 -14.33
C ILE A 99 0.94 2.78 -13.58
N LEU A 100 -0.03 2.04 -14.11
CA LEU A 100 -0.49 0.80 -13.49
C LEU A 100 0.59 -0.28 -13.59
N VAL A 101 0.96 -0.88 -12.45
CA VAL A 101 1.91 -2.00 -12.38
C VAL A 101 1.14 -3.31 -12.20
N SER A 102 0.21 -3.35 -11.26
CA SER A 102 -0.67 -4.50 -11.08
C SER A 102 -2.00 -4.11 -10.47
N LYS A 103 -3.05 -4.80 -10.88
CA LYS A 103 -4.39 -4.66 -10.31
C LYS A 103 -4.41 -5.05 -8.82
N ALA A 104 -5.33 -4.46 -8.07
CA ALA A 104 -5.56 -4.72 -6.66
C ALA A 104 -5.73 -6.22 -6.35
N LYS A 105 -5.09 -6.66 -5.28
CA LYS A 105 -5.17 -8.03 -4.73
C LYS A 105 -5.55 -7.98 -3.25
N THR A 106 -6.04 -9.09 -2.70
CA THR A 106 -6.32 -9.23 -1.26
C THR A 106 -5.02 -9.13 -0.44
N LEU A 107 -3.95 -9.74 -0.94
CA LEU A 107 -2.61 -9.67 -0.36
C LEU A 107 -1.77 -8.70 -1.17
N LEU A 108 -1.46 -7.56 -0.56
CA LEU A 108 -0.52 -6.59 -1.11
C LEU A 108 0.87 -6.99 -0.66
N TRP A 109 1.84 -6.89 -1.56
CA TRP A 109 3.21 -7.19 -1.21
C TRP A 109 4.18 -6.29 -1.94
N GLU A 110 5.29 -6.00 -1.27
CA GLU A 110 6.41 -5.27 -1.85
C GLU A 110 7.73 -5.89 -1.41
N ARG A 111 8.72 -5.82 -2.30
CA ARG A 111 10.08 -6.24 -1.99
C ARG A 111 10.80 -5.08 -1.30
N ARG A 112 11.38 -5.34 -0.13
CA ARG A 112 12.19 -4.38 0.62
C ARG A 112 13.62 -4.86 0.72
N LYS A 113 14.57 -3.94 0.65
CA LYS A 113 15.97 -4.24 0.99
C LYS A 113 16.08 -4.45 2.49
N ASN A 114 16.90 -5.41 2.88
CA ASN A 114 17.20 -5.68 4.26
C ASN A 114 18.22 -4.64 4.74
N SER A 115 17.78 -3.74 5.63
CA SER A 115 18.59 -2.62 6.13
C SER A 115 19.85 -3.06 6.88
N ALA A 116 19.90 -4.31 7.37
CA ALA A 116 21.11 -4.90 7.95
C ALA A 116 22.30 -4.97 6.96
N PHE A 117 22.04 -4.89 5.66
CA PHE A 117 23.06 -4.88 4.61
C PHE A 117 23.35 -3.47 4.05
N LEU A 118 22.69 -2.42 4.56
CA LEU A 118 22.78 -1.04 4.04
C LEU A 118 23.83 -0.16 4.74
N SER A 119 24.57 -0.69 5.72
CA SER A 119 25.82 -0.08 6.22
C SER A 119 26.64 -1.11 7.00
N PRO A 120 27.93 -1.34 6.68
CA PRO A 120 28.86 -1.70 7.73
C PRO A 120 28.86 -0.53 8.72
N LEU A 121 28.67 -0.80 10.01
CA LEU A 121 29.05 0.18 11.02
C LEU A 121 30.49 0.60 10.69
N PRO A 122 30.82 1.91 10.62
CA PRO A 122 32.22 2.30 10.54
C PRO A 122 32.88 1.69 11.78
N TYR A 123 33.77 0.74 11.58
CA TYR A 123 34.69 0.30 12.62
C TYR A 123 35.36 1.58 13.12
N LEU A 124 35.04 1.97 14.35
CA LEU A 124 35.79 3.02 15.03
C LEU A 124 37.21 2.48 15.28
N PRO A 125 38.25 3.30 15.01
CA PRO A 125 39.64 2.91 15.20
C PRO A 125 39.98 2.61 16.66
#